data_AF-A0A510HG38-F1
#
_entry.id   AF-A0A510HG38-F1
#
_cell.length_a   1.000
_cell.length_b   1.000
_cell.length_c   1.000
_cell.angle_alpha   90.00
_cell.angle_beta   90.00
_cell.angle_gamma   90.00
#
_symmetry.space_group_name_H-M   'P 1'
#
loop_
_entity.id
_entity.type
_entity.pdbx_description
1 polymer ?
#
loop_
_entity_poly.entity_id
_entity_poly.type
_entity_poly.pdbx_seq_one_letter_code
_entity_poly.pdbx_strand_id
1 'polypeptide(L)'
;MLRRAVALGEPDADGIFELELLEGPLAGRRFAAVCYPELGRMPRGGEEILANTLGLEMGLGTGGLAVAVPPGGAGEVPENRDHFVKLPYTPLQHPAPPPEELAGSLRGVPVAVLPLHSHLAPACCAAAALRPGWRVAFVWQEGGALPVGLSVLVRKLREQGLLSVVVSAGNCFGGDVEAPNVYAALLAAAAGADLVLAGIGPGVVGTGSPYGHGGMAAAAALNAACALGGEPVLAPRISLVDPRPRHFGLSHHTRSVLEAALAPCRVALPRGAPEAELRGLPERHRYVPVPFGAAGLEERFGLSFESMGRGYERDPVFFDAAAAAVALALGEVDG
;
A
#
# COMPACT_ATOMS: atom_id res chain seq x y z
N MET A 1 -22.10 -13.72 2.72
CA MET A 1 -20.77 -13.17 2.40
C MET A 1 -19.91 -14.27 1.82
N LEU A 2 -19.61 -15.33 2.57
CA LEU A 2 -19.10 -16.56 1.95
C LEU A 2 -20.24 -17.25 1.21
N ARG A 3 -19.97 -17.66 -0.04
CA ARG A 3 -20.88 -18.35 -0.94
C ARG A 3 -20.16 -19.55 -1.52
N ARG A 4 -20.88 -20.65 -1.74
CA ARG A 4 -20.39 -21.75 -2.57
C ARG A 4 -20.27 -21.30 -4.03
N ALA A 5 -19.23 -21.74 -4.70
CA ALA A 5 -18.91 -21.41 -6.08
C ALA A 5 -18.20 -22.59 -6.75
N VAL A 6 -18.20 -22.63 -8.08
CA VAL A 6 -17.37 -23.56 -8.86
C VAL A 6 -16.28 -22.77 -9.56
N ALA A 7 -15.02 -23.18 -9.38
CA ALA A 7 -13.91 -22.64 -10.16
C ALA A 7 -14.04 -23.09 -11.62
N LEU A 8 -14.09 -22.16 -12.56
CA LEU A 8 -14.26 -22.45 -13.99
C LEU A 8 -12.93 -22.70 -14.71
N GLY A 9 -11.82 -22.41 -14.06
CA GLY A 9 -10.47 -22.61 -14.55
C GLY A 9 -9.46 -22.62 -13.40
N GLU A 10 -8.20 -22.88 -13.75
CA GLU A 10 -7.09 -22.76 -12.81
C GLU A 10 -6.66 -21.29 -12.67
N PRO A 11 -6.25 -20.84 -11.48
CA PRO A 11 -5.64 -19.53 -11.29
C PRO A 11 -4.40 -19.31 -12.15
N ASP A 12 -4.29 -18.11 -12.72
CA ASP A 12 -3.07 -17.65 -13.38
C ASP A 12 -1.95 -17.35 -12.37
N ALA A 13 -0.83 -16.79 -12.85
CA ALA A 13 0.31 -16.45 -12.00
C ALA A 13 0.00 -15.38 -10.92
N ASP A 14 -1.05 -14.60 -11.10
CA ASP A 14 -1.53 -13.61 -10.13
C ASP A 14 -2.63 -14.18 -9.22
N GLY A 15 -2.93 -15.48 -9.33
CA GLY A 15 -3.99 -16.14 -8.59
C GLY A 15 -5.39 -15.77 -9.08
N ILE A 16 -5.51 -15.18 -10.28
CA ILE A 16 -6.79 -14.77 -10.88
C ILE A 16 -7.39 -15.89 -11.71
N PHE A 17 -8.70 -16.12 -11.55
CA PHE A 17 -9.47 -17.09 -12.31
C PHE A 17 -10.95 -16.68 -12.38
N GLU A 18 -11.75 -17.39 -13.15
CA GLU A 18 -13.21 -17.22 -13.12
C GLU A 18 -13.87 -18.26 -12.23
N LEU A 19 -14.93 -17.83 -11.52
CA LEU A 19 -15.83 -18.73 -10.80
C LEU A 19 -17.29 -18.46 -11.17
N GLU A 20 -18.15 -19.46 -10.95
CA GLU A 20 -19.60 -19.33 -11.00
C GLU A 20 -20.19 -19.51 -9.60
N LEU A 21 -21.01 -18.56 -9.15
CA LEU A 21 -21.63 -18.64 -7.82
C LEU A 21 -22.79 -19.63 -7.82
N LEU A 22 -22.80 -20.55 -6.86
CA LEU A 22 -23.86 -21.57 -6.72
C LEU A 22 -25.04 -21.10 -5.87
N GLU A 23 -24.86 -20.04 -5.07
CA GLU A 23 -25.86 -19.61 -4.11
C GLU A 23 -25.83 -18.10 -3.84
N GLY A 24 -26.89 -17.61 -3.21
CA GLY A 24 -27.05 -16.21 -2.85
C GLY A 24 -27.65 -15.34 -3.96
N PRO A 25 -27.69 -14.01 -3.77
CA PRO A 25 -28.35 -13.07 -4.69
C PRO A 25 -27.74 -13.02 -6.10
N LEU A 26 -26.52 -13.54 -6.26
CA LEU A 26 -25.75 -13.53 -7.49
C LEU A 26 -25.57 -14.94 -8.07
N ALA A 27 -26.36 -15.93 -7.64
CA ALA A 27 -26.28 -17.31 -8.11
C ALA A 27 -26.42 -17.42 -9.65
N GLY A 28 -25.68 -18.34 -10.26
CA GLY A 28 -25.61 -18.56 -11.71
C GLY A 28 -24.81 -17.50 -12.47
N ARG A 29 -24.31 -16.46 -11.79
CA ARG A 29 -23.45 -15.44 -12.41
C ARG A 29 -21.99 -15.80 -12.25
N ARG A 30 -21.19 -15.37 -13.23
CA ARG A 30 -19.74 -15.54 -13.27
C ARG A 30 -19.03 -14.26 -12.86
N PHE A 31 -17.92 -14.43 -12.16
CA PHE A 31 -17.08 -13.34 -11.71
C PHE A 31 -15.62 -13.76 -11.79
N ALA A 32 -14.75 -12.80 -12.07
CA ALA A 32 -13.34 -12.95 -11.77
C ALA A 32 -13.16 -13.07 -10.24
N ALA A 33 -12.20 -13.89 -9.85
CA ALA A 33 -11.87 -14.18 -8.48
C ALA A 33 -10.36 -14.20 -8.28
N VAL A 34 -9.94 -13.96 -7.04
CA VAL A 34 -8.54 -14.02 -6.62
C VAL A 34 -8.37 -15.07 -5.52
N CYS A 35 -7.32 -15.88 -5.62
CA CYS A 35 -6.84 -16.79 -4.57
C CYS A 35 -5.37 -16.52 -4.29
N TYR A 36 -4.95 -16.61 -3.03
CA TYR A 36 -3.58 -16.28 -2.63
C TYR A 36 -2.81 -17.55 -2.22
N PRO A 37 -1.64 -17.83 -2.82
CA PRO A 37 -0.88 -19.05 -2.56
C PRO A 37 -0.40 -19.17 -1.12
N GLU A 38 -0.21 -18.05 -0.43
CA GLU A 38 0.17 -18.00 0.99
C GLU A 38 -0.90 -18.61 1.90
N LEU A 39 -2.15 -18.66 1.45
CA LEU A 39 -3.28 -19.16 2.25
C LEU A 39 -3.56 -20.65 2.05
N GLY A 40 -2.96 -21.27 1.02
CA GLY A 40 -3.16 -22.69 0.72
C GLY A 40 -3.07 -23.01 -0.77
N ARG A 41 -3.42 -24.24 -1.14
CA ARG A 41 -3.37 -24.66 -2.54
C ARG A 41 -4.35 -23.86 -3.40
N MET A 42 -3.98 -23.70 -4.67
CA MET A 42 -4.87 -23.16 -5.68
C MET A 42 -6.03 -24.13 -5.99
N PRO A 43 -7.24 -23.61 -6.27
CA PRO A 43 -8.36 -24.40 -6.76
C PRO A 43 -8.10 -24.96 -8.17
N ARG A 44 -8.68 -26.12 -8.48
CA ARG A 44 -8.69 -26.70 -9.82
C ARG A 44 -9.97 -26.35 -10.57
N GLY A 45 -9.92 -26.37 -11.90
CA GLY A 45 -11.13 -26.25 -12.72
C GLY A 45 -12.17 -27.33 -12.37
N GLY A 46 -13.43 -26.93 -12.22
CA GLY A 46 -14.55 -27.77 -11.82
C GLY A 46 -14.69 -27.99 -10.32
N GLU A 47 -13.79 -27.46 -9.50
CA GLU A 47 -13.80 -27.64 -8.05
C GLU A 47 -14.83 -26.71 -7.36
N GLU A 48 -15.61 -27.27 -6.42
CA GLU A 48 -16.47 -26.47 -5.54
C GLU A 48 -15.63 -25.83 -4.43
N ILE A 49 -15.74 -24.52 -4.29
CA ILE A 49 -14.99 -23.69 -3.35
C ILE A 49 -15.91 -22.74 -2.59
N LEU A 50 -15.38 -22.13 -1.53
CA LEU A 50 -16.01 -20.96 -0.91
C LEU A 50 -15.41 -19.68 -1.47
N ALA A 51 -16.24 -18.68 -1.70
CA ALA A 51 -15.82 -17.36 -2.15
C ALA A 51 -16.51 -16.26 -1.34
N ASN A 52 -15.76 -15.27 -0.90
CA ASN A 52 -16.30 -14.06 -0.30
C ASN A 52 -16.76 -13.09 -1.40
N THR A 53 -18.05 -12.80 -1.43
CA THR A 53 -18.73 -11.96 -2.41
C THR A 53 -19.12 -10.59 -1.86
N LEU A 54 -18.66 -10.21 -0.66
CA LEU A 54 -19.08 -8.98 0.01
C LEU A 54 -18.89 -7.74 -0.89
N GLY A 55 -17.72 -7.61 -1.51
CA GLY A 55 -17.42 -6.49 -2.42
C GLY A 55 -18.37 -6.43 -3.62
N LEU A 56 -18.68 -7.60 -4.20
CA LEU A 56 -19.62 -7.72 -5.32
C LEU A 56 -21.05 -7.35 -4.91
N GLU A 57 -21.55 -7.91 -3.81
CA GLU A 57 -22.93 -7.70 -3.34
C GLU A 57 -23.16 -6.26 -2.86
N MET A 58 -22.13 -5.61 -2.29
CA MET A 58 -22.20 -4.22 -1.84
C MET A 58 -21.82 -3.20 -2.93
N GLY A 59 -21.41 -3.64 -4.12
CA GLY A 59 -20.93 -2.75 -5.18
C GLY A 59 -19.71 -1.93 -4.75
N LEU A 60 -18.84 -2.50 -3.91
CA LEU A 60 -17.60 -1.85 -3.52
C LEU A 60 -16.65 -1.75 -4.72
N GLY A 61 -15.82 -0.70 -4.75
CA GLY A 61 -14.78 -0.52 -5.75
C GLY A 61 -13.60 -1.51 -5.61
N THR A 62 -13.85 -2.77 -5.27
CA THR A 62 -12.87 -3.85 -5.06
C THR A 62 -12.43 -4.50 -6.38
N GLY A 63 -12.45 -3.74 -7.49
CA GLY A 63 -12.14 -4.26 -8.82
C GLY A 63 -13.15 -5.29 -9.36
N GLY A 64 -14.29 -5.49 -8.68
CA GLY A 64 -15.29 -6.48 -9.10
C GLY A 64 -14.85 -7.93 -8.94
N LEU A 65 -13.94 -8.21 -8.00
CA LEU A 65 -13.44 -9.55 -7.72
C LEU A 65 -14.18 -10.22 -6.57
N ALA A 66 -14.43 -11.53 -6.70
CA ALA A 66 -14.67 -12.41 -5.55
C ALA A 66 -13.34 -12.81 -4.90
N VAL A 67 -13.32 -13.01 -3.58
CA VAL A 67 -12.11 -13.49 -2.89
C VAL A 67 -12.28 -14.96 -2.54
N ALA A 68 -11.55 -15.83 -3.22
CA ALA A 68 -11.65 -17.27 -3.03
C ALA A 68 -10.98 -17.71 -1.73
N VAL A 69 -11.66 -18.59 -0.99
CA VAL A 69 -11.08 -19.33 0.12
C VAL A 69 -10.40 -20.57 -0.47
N PRO A 70 -9.11 -20.80 -0.21
CA PRO A 70 -8.41 -21.95 -0.75
C PRO A 70 -9.09 -23.26 -0.30
N PRO A 71 -9.29 -24.23 -1.20
CA PRO A 71 -9.98 -25.49 -0.91
C PRO A 71 -9.11 -26.47 -0.12
N GLY A 72 -8.57 -26.05 1.03
CA GLY A 72 -7.75 -26.85 1.92
C GLY A 72 -6.47 -27.42 1.29
N GLY A 73 -5.44 -27.62 2.10
CA GLY A 73 -4.20 -28.24 1.64
C GLY A 73 -3.29 -28.40 2.83
N ALA A 74 -2.83 -29.62 3.08
CA ALA A 74 -1.87 -29.89 4.13
C ALA A 74 -0.49 -29.40 3.66
N GLY A 75 -0.26 -28.09 3.77
CA GLY A 75 1.11 -27.63 3.98
C GLY A 75 1.58 -28.22 5.31
N GLU A 76 2.78 -28.78 5.34
CA GLU A 76 3.36 -29.20 6.62
C GLU A 76 3.48 -27.98 7.52
N VAL A 77 3.03 -28.11 8.77
CA VAL A 77 3.25 -27.06 9.77
C VAL A 77 4.75 -27.06 10.08
N PRO A 78 5.48 -25.97 9.79
CA PRO A 78 6.92 -25.93 10.00
C PRO A 78 7.26 -26.04 11.48
N GLU A 79 8.47 -26.54 11.78
CA GLU A 79 9.04 -26.41 13.12
C GLU A 79 9.09 -24.93 13.54
N ASN A 80 8.73 -24.65 14.79
CA ASN A 80 8.80 -23.29 15.29
C ASN A 80 10.27 -22.86 15.51
N ARG A 81 10.76 -21.94 14.67
CA ARG A 81 12.09 -21.33 14.73
C ARG A 81 11.95 -19.82 14.93
N ASP A 82 11.21 -19.45 15.98
CA ASP A 82 10.80 -18.07 16.26
C ASP A 82 9.84 -17.49 15.20
N HIS A 83 9.05 -18.39 14.58
CA HIS A 83 8.01 -18.00 13.63
C HIS A 83 6.90 -17.24 14.37
N PHE A 84 6.40 -16.17 13.75
CA PHE A 84 5.17 -15.52 14.17
C PHE A 84 4.00 -15.94 13.28
N VAL A 85 2.78 -15.54 13.63
CA VAL A 85 1.56 -15.94 12.91
C VAL A 85 0.93 -14.73 12.22
N LYS A 86 0.66 -14.86 10.93
CA LYS A 86 -0.18 -13.92 10.16
C LYS A 86 -1.64 -14.30 10.29
N LEU A 87 -2.51 -13.31 10.32
CA LEU A 87 -3.96 -13.48 10.47
C LEU A 87 -4.32 -14.35 11.71
N PRO A 88 -3.71 -14.09 12.89
CA PRO A 88 -3.81 -14.99 14.04
C PRO A 88 -5.26 -15.16 14.50
N TYR A 89 -5.61 -16.39 14.87
CA TYR A 89 -6.94 -16.82 15.31
C TYR A 89 -8.05 -16.67 14.25
N THR A 90 -7.69 -16.54 12.97
CA THR A 90 -8.61 -16.70 11.85
C THR A 90 -8.48 -18.10 11.23
N PRO A 91 -9.49 -18.59 10.48
CA PRO A 91 -9.37 -19.85 9.73
C PRO A 91 -8.27 -19.87 8.66
N LEU A 92 -7.64 -18.72 8.37
CA LEU A 92 -6.62 -18.54 7.33
C LEU A 92 -5.24 -18.20 7.93
N GLN A 93 -5.08 -18.40 9.25
CA GLN A 93 -3.80 -18.15 9.90
C GLN A 93 -2.70 -19.06 9.34
N HIS A 94 -1.51 -18.50 9.17
CA HIS A 94 -0.33 -19.22 8.68
C HIS A 94 0.94 -18.69 9.34
N PRO A 95 1.99 -19.52 9.49
CA PRO A 95 3.26 -19.10 10.07
C PRO A 95 4.04 -18.22 9.09
N ALA A 96 4.81 -17.27 9.63
CA ALA A 96 5.74 -16.43 8.89
C ALA A 96 7.08 -16.36 9.64
N PRO A 97 8.23 -16.52 8.94
CA PRO A 97 9.53 -16.42 9.56
C PRO A 97 9.79 -14.97 9.98
N PRO A 98 10.53 -14.73 11.09
CA PRO A 98 10.96 -13.39 11.41
C PRO A 98 11.92 -12.87 10.31
N PRO A 99 12.02 -11.56 10.10
CA PRO A 99 13.01 -11.00 9.18
C PRO A 99 14.43 -11.48 9.53
N GLU A 100 15.18 -11.99 8.55
CA GLU A 100 16.54 -12.50 8.75
C GLU A 100 17.53 -11.39 9.13
N GLU A 101 17.36 -10.20 8.54
CA GLU A 101 18.22 -9.04 8.76
C GLU A 101 17.38 -7.84 9.18
N LEU A 102 17.88 -7.12 10.20
CA LEU A 102 17.29 -5.87 10.69
C LEU A 102 18.40 -4.82 10.81
N ALA A 103 18.15 -3.62 10.28
CA ALA A 103 18.98 -2.47 10.61
C ALA A 103 18.91 -2.16 12.11
N GLY A 104 19.98 -1.60 12.68
CA GLY A 104 19.98 -1.18 14.08
C GLY A 104 19.15 0.09 14.35
N SER A 105 18.94 0.92 13.33
CA SER A 105 18.13 2.15 13.38
C SER A 105 17.80 2.63 11.96
N LEU A 106 16.96 3.66 11.82
CA LEU A 106 16.70 4.35 10.56
C LEU A 106 17.55 5.61 10.36
N ARG A 107 18.57 5.83 11.20
CA ARG A 107 19.45 7.01 11.07
C ARG A 107 20.18 6.98 9.72
N GLY A 108 20.01 8.03 8.93
CA GLY A 108 20.64 8.16 7.61
C GLY A 108 19.95 7.39 6.48
N VAL A 109 18.87 6.66 6.75
CA VAL A 109 18.04 6.01 5.72
C VAL A 109 16.83 6.90 5.42
N PRO A 110 16.70 7.44 4.20
CA PRO A 110 15.53 8.20 3.78
C PRO A 110 14.24 7.38 3.91
N VAL A 111 13.19 7.99 4.48
CA VAL A 111 11.86 7.38 4.61
C VAL A 111 10.79 8.32 4.06
N ALA A 112 10.01 7.85 3.10
CA ALA A 112 8.81 8.56 2.62
C ALA A 112 7.54 7.74 2.90
N VAL A 113 6.53 8.38 3.48
CA VAL A 113 5.27 7.77 3.90
C VAL A 113 4.16 8.16 2.94
N LEU A 114 3.50 7.14 2.37
CA LEU A 114 2.51 7.22 1.31
C LEU A 114 1.15 6.78 1.87
N PRO A 115 0.23 7.72 2.20
CA PRO A 115 -1.07 7.38 2.77
C PRO A 115 -2.03 6.70 1.77
N LEU A 116 -1.64 6.60 0.50
CA LEU A 116 -2.44 6.02 -0.59
C LEU A 116 -1.58 5.13 -1.47
N HIS A 117 -2.15 4.02 -1.93
CA HIS A 117 -1.46 3.11 -2.84
C HIS A 117 -1.11 3.75 -4.19
N SER A 118 -1.96 4.64 -4.70
CA SER A 118 -1.73 5.34 -5.97
C SER A 118 -0.56 6.33 -5.94
N HIS A 119 0.01 6.62 -4.76
CA HIS A 119 1.26 7.38 -4.64
C HIS A 119 2.51 6.51 -4.89
N LEU A 120 2.40 5.17 -4.91
CA LEU A 120 3.56 4.29 -5.01
C LEU A 120 4.30 4.44 -6.35
N ALA A 121 3.58 4.43 -7.47
CA ALA A 121 4.17 4.58 -8.80
C ALA A 121 4.96 5.90 -8.96
N PRO A 122 4.38 7.09 -8.73
CA PRO A 122 5.14 8.34 -8.83
C PRO A 122 6.30 8.42 -7.84
N ALA A 123 6.19 7.83 -6.65
CA ALA A 123 7.28 7.78 -5.68
C ALA A 123 8.48 6.92 -6.19
N CYS A 124 8.22 5.71 -6.68
CA CYS A 124 9.27 4.86 -7.26
C CYS A 124 9.91 5.51 -8.49
N CYS A 125 9.11 6.10 -9.39
CA CYS A 125 9.63 6.82 -10.55
C CYS A 125 10.48 8.03 -10.14
N ALA A 126 10.07 8.79 -9.13
CA ALA A 126 10.84 9.90 -8.60
C ALA A 126 12.19 9.45 -8.03
N ALA A 127 12.20 8.35 -7.27
CA ALA A 127 13.42 7.76 -6.72
C ALA A 127 14.39 7.37 -7.85
N ALA A 128 13.90 6.64 -8.85
CA ALA A 128 14.71 6.24 -10.01
C ALA A 128 15.18 7.42 -10.88
N ALA A 129 14.39 8.51 -10.94
CA ALA A 129 14.77 9.71 -11.66
C ALA A 129 15.90 10.49 -10.97
N LEU A 130 15.83 10.63 -9.64
CA LEU A 130 16.74 11.42 -8.81
C LEU A 130 17.98 10.65 -8.38
N ARG A 131 17.84 9.33 -8.19
CA ARG A 131 18.90 8.42 -7.75
C ARG A 131 18.84 7.09 -8.54
N PRO A 132 19.23 7.09 -9.82
CA PRO A 132 19.27 5.87 -10.61
C PRO A 132 20.09 4.77 -9.92
N GLY A 133 19.55 3.56 -9.87
CA GLY A 133 20.22 2.39 -9.28
C GLY A 133 20.07 2.22 -7.76
N TRP A 134 19.43 3.16 -7.06
CA TRP A 134 19.11 2.99 -5.64
C TRP A 134 18.07 1.89 -5.43
N ARG A 135 18.29 1.09 -4.38
CA ARG A 135 17.37 0.04 -3.95
C ARG A 135 16.23 0.66 -3.16
N VAL A 136 15.02 0.56 -3.71
CA VAL A 136 13.80 1.05 -3.07
C VAL A 136 13.10 -0.13 -2.40
N ALA A 137 12.84 -0.04 -1.10
CA ALA A 137 11.98 -0.98 -0.39
C ALA A 137 10.61 -0.36 -0.12
N PHE A 138 9.56 -1.17 -0.15
CA PHE A 138 8.20 -0.76 0.22
C PHE A 138 7.70 -1.55 1.43
N VAL A 139 7.50 -0.85 2.54
CA VAL A 139 6.79 -1.38 3.71
C VAL A 139 5.30 -1.28 3.45
N TRP A 140 4.68 -2.44 3.20
CA TRP A 140 3.25 -2.60 2.97
C TRP A 140 2.52 -2.75 4.30
N GLN A 141 1.67 -1.78 4.64
CA GLN A 141 0.94 -1.69 5.89
C GLN A 141 -0.56 -1.96 5.74
N GLU A 142 -1.17 -2.32 6.87
CA GLU A 142 -2.62 -2.43 7.03
C GLU A 142 -3.31 -1.08 6.76
N GLY A 143 -4.52 -1.11 6.18
CA GLY A 143 -5.29 0.09 5.83
C GLY A 143 -5.87 0.06 4.41
N GLY A 144 -5.43 -0.90 3.59
CA GLY A 144 -6.13 -1.32 2.38
C GLY A 144 -6.18 -2.83 2.34
N ALA A 145 -5.87 -3.40 1.18
CA ALA A 145 -5.65 -4.82 1.01
C ALA A 145 -4.51 -5.33 1.90
N LEU A 146 -4.76 -6.44 2.58
CA LEU A 146 -3.76 -7.20 3.33
C LEU A 146 -2.78 -7.96 2.41
N PRO A 147 -3.22 -8.68 1.36
CA PRO A 147 -2.31 -9.38 0.46
C PRO A 147 -1.61 -8.42 -0.49
N VAL A 148 -0.28 -8.48 -0.53
CA VAL A 148 0.56 -7.75 -1.49
C VAL A 148 0.22 -8.17 -2.93
N GLY A 149 -0.02 -9.47 -3.14
CA GLY A 149 -0.32 -10.06 -4.45
C GLY A 149 -1.54 -9.48 -5.17
N LEU A 150 -2.42 -8.73 -4.47
CA LEU A 150 -3.52 -8.03 -5.13
C LEU A 150 -3.04 -6.86 -6.03
N SER A 151 -1.84 -6.32 -5.79
CA SER A 151 -1.34 -5.16 -6.54
C SER A 151 -0.54 -5.57 -7.77
N VAL A 152 -1.19 -5.47 -8.93
CA VAL A 152 -0.53 -5.50 -10.25
C VAL A 152 0.54 -4.41 -10.36
N LEU A 153 0.34 -3.26 -9.71
CA LEU A 153 1.32 -2.17 -9.73
C LEU A 153 2.64 -2.57 -9.06
N VAL A 154 2.59 -3.22 -7.90
CA VAL A 154 3.80 -3.72 -7.23
C VAL A 154 4.55 -4.67 -8.14
N ARG A 155 3.85 -5.63 -8.77
CA ARG A 155 4.47 -6.56 -9.72
C ARG A 155 5.17 -5.82 -10.87
N LYS A 156 4.49 -4.88 -11.53
CA LYS A 156 5.07 -4.07 -12.61
C LYS A 156 6.32 -3.28 -12.16
N LEU A 157 6.25 -2.63 -11.01
CA LEU A 157 7.38 -1.87 -10.46
C LEU A 157 8.59 -2.77 -10.18
N ARG A 158 8.35 -3.99 -9.70
CA ARG A 158 9.41 -4.99 -9.49
C ARG A 158 10.00 -5.51 -10.79
N GLU A 159 9.16 -5.88 -11.76
CA GLU A 159 9.58 -6.33 -13.09
C GLU A 159 10.45 -5.28 -13.81
N GLN A 160 10.18 -3.99 -13.58
CA GLN A 160 10.96 -2.87 -14.12
C GLN A 160 12.17 -2.47 -13.26
N GLY A 161 12.41 -3.14 -12.12
CA GLY A 161 13.52 -2.82 -11.21
C GLY A 161 13.39 -1.49 -10.46
N LEU A 162 12.19 -0.89 -10.43
CA LEU A 162 11.90 0.36 -9.72
C LEU A 162 11.52 0.13 -8.24
N LEU A 163 11.24 -1.12 -7.88
CA LEU A 163 10.97 -1.55 -6.52
C LEU A 163 11.72 -2.85 -6.26
N SER A 164 12.62 -2.85 -5.27
CA SER A 164 13.54 -3.96 -5.02
C SER A 164 12.96 -5.00 -4.07
N VAL A 165 12.33 -4.56 -2.98
CA VAL A 165 11.82 -5.42 -1.90
C VAL A 165 10.49 -4.90 -1.39
N VAL A 166 9.56 -5.80 -1.10
CA VAL A 166 8.32 -5.50 -0.37
C VAL A 166 8.33 -6.19 0.99
N VAL A 167 8.10 -5.43 2.05
CA VAL A 167 8.02 -5.94 3.42
C VAL A 167 6.58 -5.79 3.93
N SER A 168 5.88 -6.90 4.15
CA SER A 168 4.50 -6.87 4.66
C SER A 168 4.47 -6.82 6.19
N ALA A 169 3.85 -5.76 6.72
CA ALA A 169 3.78 -5.48 8.15
C ALA A 169 2.46 -5.94 8.78
N GLY A 170 2.52 -6.46 10.01
CA GLY A 170 1.33 -6.84 10.77
C GLY A 170 0.64 -8.04 10.13
N ASN A 171 -0.66 -7.93 9.85
CA ASN A 171 -1.45 -8.97 9.19
C ASN A 171 -1.45 -8.90 7.66
N CYS A 172 -0.76 -7.93 7.06
CA CYS A 172 -0.45 -7.98 5.64
C CYS A 172 0.47 -9.18 5.35
N PHE A 173 0.39 -9.74 4.15
CA PHE A 173 1.14 -10.95 3.78
C PHE A 173 1.43 -11.00 2.27
N GLY A 174 2.34 -11.89 1.87
CA GLY A 174 2.79 -12.05 0.48
C GLY A 174 3.90 -11.07 0.10
N GLY A 175 4.59 -10.49 1.09
CA GLY A 175 5.81 -9.70 0.85
C GLY A 175 7.03 -10.62 0.66
N ASP A 176 8.13 -10.05 0.17
CA ASP A 176 9.43 -10.74 0.13
C ASP A 176 9.95 -11.02 1.54
N VAL A 177 9.62 -10.12 2.47
CA VAL A 177 9.91 -10.25 3.91
C VAL A 177 8.63 -10.03 4.70
N GLU A 178 8.36 -10.91 5.65
CA GLU A 178 7.23 -10.80 6.57
C GLU A 178 7.67 -10.19 7.90
N ALA A 179 7.00 -9.13 8.34
CA ALA A 179 7.30 -8.48 9.60
C ALA A 179 6.06 -8.44 10.54
N PRO A 180 6.25 -8.67 11.85
CA PRO A 180 5.14 -8.73 12.82
C PRO A 180 4.49 -7.37 13.07
N ASN A 181 5.18 -6.26 12.78
CA ASN A 181 4.67 -4.90 12.94
C ASN A 181 5.48 -3.91 12.07
N VAL A 182 5.04 -2.66 12.02
CA VAL A 182 5.68 -1.61 11.22
C VAL A 182 7.13 -1.30 11.64
N TYR A 183 7.48 -1.44 12.91
CA TYR A 183 8.84 -1.17 13.39
C TYR A 183 9.84 -2.18 12.84
N ALA A 184 9.53 -3.48 13.00
CA ALA A 184 10.32 -4.54 12.41
C ALA A 184 10.36 -4.43 10.89
N ALA A 185 9.25 -4.06 10.25
CA ALA A 185 9.17 -3.90 8.80
C ALA A 185 10.09 -2.78 8.28
N LEU A 186 10.10 -1.63 8.96
CA LEU A 186 10.97 -0.50 8.60
C LEU A 186 12.45 -0.86 8.77
N LEU A 187 12.82 -1.56 9.85
CA LEU A 187 14.21 -1.99 10.07
C LEU A 187 14.64 -3.07 9.08
N ALA A 188 13.76 -4.01 8.73
CA ALA A 188 14.02 -5.01 7.70
C ALA A 188 14.22 -4.35 6.33
N ALA A 189 13.34 -3.41 5.96
CA ALA A 189 13.49 -2.65 4.73
C ALA A 189 14.81 -1.86 4.69
N ALA A 190 15.16 -1.21 5.80
CA ALA A 190 16.39 -0.41 5.90
C ALA A 190 17.69 -1.22 5.94
N ALA A 191 17.64 -2.54 6.18
CA ALA A 191 18.83 -3.39 6.20
C ALA A 191 19.53 -3.45 4.83
N GLY A 192 18.74 -3.34 3.74
CA GLY A 192 19.23 -3.47 2.38
C GLY A 192 18.68 -2.46 1.39
N ALA A 193 17.97 -1.42 1.82
CA ALA A 193 17.45 -0.38 0.93
C ALA A 193 18.15 0.96 1.13
N ASP A 194 18.27 1.70 0.04
CA ASP A 194 18.79 3.07 0.03
C ASP A 194 17.65 4.09 0.24
N LEU A 195 16.40 3.68 -0.01
CA LEU A 195 15.17 4.44 0.28
C LEU A 195 14.08 3.48 0.76
N VAL A 196 13.41 3.85 1.85
CA VAL A 196 12.22 3.14 2.34
C VAL A 196 10.97 3.95 2.04
N LEU A 197 10.07 3.37 1.27
CA LEU A 197 8.69 3.83 1.12
C LEU A 197 7.82 3.06 2.12
N ALA A 198 6.91 3.71 2.81
CA ALA A 198 5.96 3.04 3.71
C ALA A 198 4.53 3.48 3.37
N GLY A 199 3.62 2.55 3.18
CA GLY A 199 2.26 2.88 2.77
C GLY A 199 1.33 1.68 2.74
N ILE A 200 0.15 1.87 2.18
CA ILE A 200 -0.91 0.86 2.19
C ILE A 200 -1.15 0.23 0.81
N GLY A 201 -1.78 -0.94 0.82
CA GLY A 201 -2.33 -1.59 -0.38
C GLY A 201 -3.52 -0.85 -1.00
N PRO A 202 -3.99 -1.29 -2.19
CA PRO A 202 -5.18 -0.74 -2.83
C PRO A 202 -6.44 -1.02 -1.99
N GLY A 203 -7.56 -0.36 -2.33
CA GLY A 203 -8.83 -0.59 -1.63
C GLY A 203 -8.85 -0.05 -0.20
N VAL A 204 -8.48 1.24 -0.04
CA VAL A 204 -8.42 1.92 1.26
C VAL A 204 -9.71 1.74 2.04
N VAL A 205 -9.62 1.15 3.23
CA VAL A 205 -10.78 1.01 4.12
C VAL A 205 -11.20 2.39 4.63
N GLY A 206 -12.49 2.62 4.81
CA GLY A 206 -12.94 3.95 5.18
C GLY A 206 -14.40 4.03 5.61
N THR A 207 -14.63 4.94 6.54
CA THR A 207 -15.95 5.42 6.97
C THR A 207 -16.02 6.93 6.75
N GLY A 208 -17.11 7.56 7.19
CA GLY A 208 -17.22 9.02 7.17
C GLY A 208 -16.50 9.74 8.32
N SER A 209 -15.94 9.01 9.30
CA SER A 209 -15.33 9.63 10.49
C SER A 209 -13.87 10.06 10.23
N PRO A 210 -13.37 11.10 10.94
CA PRO A 210 -12.02 11.62 10.70
C PRO A 210 -10.89 10.59 10.81
N TYR A 211 -10.99 9.65 11.76
CA TYR A 211 -9.97 8.63 12.01
C TYR A 211 -10.33 7.24 11.48
N GLY A 212 -11.55 7.06 10.98
CA GLY A 212 -12.05 5.76 10.53
C GLY A 212 -11.66 5.45 9.09
N HIS A 213 -10.40 5.64 8.72
CA HIS A 213 -9.88 5.32 7.39
C HIS A 213 -8.48 4.69 7.45
N GLY A 214 -8.17 3.83 6.48
CA GLY A 214 -6.92 3.09 6.45
C GLY A 214 -5.67 3.93 6.16
N GLY A 215 -5.84 5.12 5.57
CA GLY A 215 -4.74 6.10 5.46
C GLY A 215 -4.12 6.50 6.80
N MET A 216 -4.75 6.19 7.95
CA MET A 216 -4.17 6.38 9.28
C MET A 216 -2.90 5.57 9.53
N ALA A 217 -2.65 4.52 8.73
CA ALA A 217 -1.39 3.78 8.74
C ALA A 217 -0.16 4.68 8.55
N ALA A 218 -0.33 5.80 7.84
CA ALA A 218 0.70 6.81 7.70
C ALA A 218 1.13 7.40 9.05
N ALA A 219 0.20 7.70 9.96
CA ALA A 219 0.55 8.22 11.30
C ALA A 219 1.35 7.18 12.10
N ALA A 220 0.99 5.90 12.00
CA ALA A 220 1.74 4.82 12.62
C ALA A 220 3.16 4.70 12.04
N ALA A 221 3.31 4.80 10.71
CA ALA A 221 4.62 4.78 10.06
C ALA A 221 5.50 5.96 10.44
N LEU A 222 4.93 7.17 10.49
CA LEU A 222 5.64 8.38 10.91
C LEU A 222 6.16 8.25 12.34
N ASN A 223 5.29 7.85 13.27
CA ASN A 223 5.66 7.65 14.67
C ASN A 223 6.73 6.55 14.82
N ALA A 224 6.57 5.43 14.12
CA ALA A 224 7.52 4.32 14.15
C ALA A 224 8.89 4.72 13.59
N ALA A 225 8.90 5.41 12.45
CA ALA A 225 10.15 5.85 11.82
C ALA A 225 10.93 6.82 12.73
N CYS A 226 10.24 7.80 13.34
CA CYS A 226 10.87 8.71 14.31
C CYS A 226 11.38 7.96 15.55
N ALA A 227 10.61 7.00 16.09
CA ALA A 227 11.03 6.20 17.24
C ALA A 227 12.31 5.37 16.95
N LEU A 228 12.50 4.98 15.69
CA LEU A 228 13.70 4.27 15.21
C LEU A 228 14.84 5.22 14.79
N GLY A 229 14.70 6.52 15.03
CA GLY A 229 15.73 7.54 14.77
C GLY A 229 15.78 8.05 13.33
N GLY A 230 14.76 7.78 12.52
CA GLY A 230 14.61 8.31 11.16
C GLY A 230 13.98 9.70 11.13
N GLU A 231 14.03 10.33 9.95
CA GLU A 231 13.41 11.64 9.67
C GLU A 231 12.38 11.50 8.55
N PRO A 232 11.17 10.97 8.84
CA PRO A 232 10.24 10.59 7.81
C PRO A 232 9.56 11.80 7.14
N VAL A 233 9.26 11.62 5.86
CA VAL A 233 8.54 12.60 5.04
C VAL A 233 7.16 12.07 4.68
N LEU A 234 6.10 12.83 4.96
CA LEU A 234 4.75 12.52 4.52
C LEU A 234 4.49 13.07 3.11
N ALA A 235 3.97 12.22 2.22
CA ALA A 235 3.29 12.64 0.98
C ALA A 235 1.83 12.99 1.30
N PRO A 236 1.45 14.28 1.38
CA PRO A 236 0.07 14.65 1.68
C PRO A 236 -0.87 14.22 0.56
N ARG A 237 -2.11 13.87 0.90
CA ARG A 237 -3.18 13.70 -0.07
C ARG A 237 -3.76 15.08 -0.39
N ILE A 238 -3.45 15.58 -1.57
CA ILE A 238 -3.96 16.84 -2.11
C ILE A 238 -4.71 16.53 -3.40
N SER A 239 -5.87 17.14 -3.62
CA SER A 239 -6.58 17.03 -4.90
C SER A 239 -7.36 18.31 -5.17
N LEU A 240 -7.27 18.83 -6.39
CA LEU A 240 -8.02 20.03 -6.81
C LEU A 240 -9.23 19.71 -7.68
N VAL A 241 -9.55 18.42 -7.83
CA VAL A 241 -10.66 17.94 -8.67
C VAL A 241 -11.51 16.87 -8.01
N ASP A 242 -11.20 16.45 -6.77
CA ASP A 242 -12.05 15.52 -6.04
C ASP A 242 -13.41 16.19 -5.75
N PRO A 243 -14.55 15.62 -6.22
CA PRO A 243 -15.85 16.26 -6.07
C PRO A 243 -16.35 16.25 -4.62
N ARG A 244 -15.72 15.45 -3.75
CA ARG A 244 -16.09 15.36 -2.34
C ARG A 244 -15.40 16.48 -1.57
N PRO A 245 -16.15 17.39 -0.91
CA PRO A 245 -15.56 18.56 -0.25
C PRO A 245 -14.44 18.24 0.74
N ARG A 246 -14.54 17.11 1.46
CA ARG A 246 -13.53 16.65 2.44
C ARG A 246 -12.21 16.12 1.82
N HIS A 247 -12.13 16.05 0.49
CA HIS A 247 -10.97 15.60 -0.25
C HIS A 247 -10.47 16.64 -1.28
N PHE A 248 -11.22 17.72 -1.49
CA PHE A 248 -10.77 18.88 -2.25
C PHE A 248 -9.76 19.69 -1.44
N GLY A 249 -8.73 20.22 -2.10
CA GLY A 249 -7.62 20.89 -1.45
C GLY A 249 -6.77 19.92 -0.63
N LEU A 250 -6.48 20.27 0.62
CA LEU A 250 -5.80 19.37 1.55
C LEU A 250 -6.81 18.41 2.19
N SER A 251 -6.71 17.13 1.83
CA SER A 251 -7.69 16.15 2.27
C SER A 251 -7.74 16.01 3.79
N HIS A 252 -8.96 15.81 4.32
CA HIS A 252 -9.14 15.51 5.74
C HIS A 252 -8.35 14.27 6.21
N HIS A 253 -8.05 13.30 5.33
CA HIS A 253 -7.19 12.16 5.69
C HIS A 253 -5.79 12.63 6.10
N THR A 254 -5.22 13.59 5.37
CA THR A 254 -3.92 14.15 5.72
C THR A 254 -3.99 14.95 7.00
N ARG A 255 -5.08 15.71 7.21
CA ARG A 255 -5.31 16.45 8.46
C ARG A 255 -5.34 15.49 9.66
N SER A 256 -6.14 14.42 9.60
CA SER A 256 -6.22 13.41 10.67
C SER A 256 -4.90 12.69 10.92
N VAL A 257 -4.16 12.37 9.86
CA VAL A 257 -2.81 11.77 9.98
C VAL A 257 -1.85 12.70 10.72
N LEU A 258 -1.86 14.00 10.41
CA LEU A 258 -1.01 14.98 11.08
C LEU A 258 -1.41 15.15 12.55
N GLU A 259 -2.70 15.20 12.87
CA GLU A 259 -3.16 15.26 14.27
C GLU A 259 -2.72 14.02 15.09
N ALA A 260 -2.73 12.83 14.49
CA ALA A 260 -2.34 11.59 15.15
C ALA A 260 -0.83 11.32 15.17
N ALA A 261 -0.05 12.02 14.35
CA ALA A 261 1.40 11.91 14.34
C ALA A 261 1.97 12.67 15.56
N LEU A 262 2.37 11.91 16.58
CA LEU A 262 2.89 12.46 17.83
C LEU A 262 4.31 13.02 17.63
N ALA A 263 5.12 12.32 16.85
CA ALA A 263 6.47 12.74 16.52
C ALA A 263 6.48 13.80 15.40
N PRO A 264 7.40 14.78 15.45
CA PRO A 264 7.56 15.74 14.37
C PRO A 264 7.96 15.00 13.08
N CYS A 265 7.41 15.46 11.94
CA CYS A 265 7.74 14.93 10.63
C CYS A 265 7.79 16.08 9.61
N ARG A 266 8.33 15.80 8.43
CA ARG A 266 8.33 16.74 7.30
C ARG A 266 7.14 16.41 6.40
N VAL A 267 6.45 17.41 5.90
CA VAL A 267 5.33 17.27 4.96
C VAL A 267 5.74 17.93 3.65
N ALA A 268 5.80 17.14 2.57
CA ALA A 268 6.20 17.66 1.27
C ALA A 268 5.03 18.37 0.59
N LEU A 269 5.19 19.66 0.32
CA LEU A 269 4.20 20.49 -0.36
C LEU A 269 4.60 20.66 -1.83
N PRO A 270 3.96 19.94 -2.77
CA PRO A 270 4.24 20.11 -4.19
C PRO A 270 3.80 21.51 -4.68
N ARG A 271 4.23 21.87 -5.89
CA ARG A 271 3.70 23.05 -6.59
C ARG A 271 2.17 22.95 -6.70
N GLY A 272 1.48 24.05 -6.40
CA GLY A 272 0.01 24.10 -6.41
C GLY A 272 -0.67 23.58 -5.15
N ALA A 273 0.09 23.20 -4.11
CA ALA A 273 -0.50 22.90 -2.80
C ALA A 273 -1.23 24.14 -2.21
N PRO A 274 -2.42 23.98 -1.62
CA PRO A 274 -3.22 25.10 -1.12
C PRO A 274 -2.63 25.67 0.19
N GLU A 275 -1.73 26.65 0.11
CA GLU A 275 -1.03 27.23 1.28
C GLU A 275 -1.97 27.76 2.37
N ALA A 276 -3.12 28.34 1.97
CA ALA A 276 -4.11 28.87 2.91
C ALA A 276 -4.69 27.78 3.84
N GLU A 277 -4.72 26.52 3.38
CA GLU A 277 -5.25 25.38 4.12
C GLU A 277 -4.28 24.77 5.13
N LEU A 278 -3.02 25.21 5.11
CA LEU A 278 -2.00 24.82 6.08
C LEU A 278 -2.18 25.51 7.42
N ARG A 279 -2.94 26.61 7.45
CA ARG A 279 -3.26 27.34 8.69
C ARG A 279 -4.06 26.44 9.64
N GLY A 280 -3.64 26.40 10.89
CA GLY A 280 -4.28 25.61 11.94
C GLY A 280 -3.95 24.11 11.91
N LEU A 281 -3.01 23.68 11.07
CA LEU A 281 -2.43 22.34 11.21
C LEU A 281 -1.41 22.30 12.38
N PRO A 282 -1.11 21.11 12.94
CA PRO A 282 -0.20 21.01 14.07
C PRO A 282 1.20 21.57 13.80
N GLU A 283 1.61 22.56 14.61
CA GLU A 283 2.90 23.27 14.47
C GLU A 283 4.13 22.38 14.72
N ARG A 284 3.94 21.17 15.26
CA ARG A 284 5.01 20.19 15.48
C ARG A 284 5.61 19.64 14.18
N HIS A 285 4.90 19.77 13.06
CA HIS A 285 5.38 19.29 11.75
C HIS A 285 6.01 20.43 10.96
N ARG A 286 6.94 20.06 10.07
CA ARG A 286 7.56 21.00 9.15
C ARG A 286 6.96 20.84 7.76
N TYR A 287 6.23 21.85 7.31
CA TYR A 287 5.67 21.91 5.96
C TYR A 287 6.70 22.51 5.01
N VAL A 288 7.16 21.74 4.02
CA VAL A 288 8.27 22.14 3.15
C VAL A 288 7.80 22.21 1.70
N PRO A 289 7.87 23.39 1.05
CA PRO A 289 7.70 23.51 -0.40
C PRO A 289 8.75 22.69 -1.15
N VAL A 290 8.33 21.91 -2.13
CA VAL A 290 9.21 21.05 -2.94
C VAL A 290 8.85 21.25 -4.42
N PRO A 291 9.76 21.82 -5.22
CA PRO A 291 9.48 22.09 -6.64
C PRO A 291 9.39 20.84 -7.53
N PHE A 292 10.04 19.74 -7.14
CA PHE A 292 10.08 18.49 -7.90
C PHE A 292 8.70 17.82 -7.91
N GLY A 293 8.26 17.37 -9.09
CA GLY A 293 6.96 16.74 -9.33
C GLY A 293 7.07 15.51 -10.22
N ALA A 294 5.93 14.92 -10.59
CA ALA A 294 5.83 13.68 -11.34
C ALA A 294 5.68 13.89 -12.86
N ALA A 295 5.70 15.13 -13.33
CA ALA A 295 5.61 15.48 -14.75
C ALA A 295 6.61 14.70 -15.62
N GLY A 296 6.13 14.04 -16.67
CA GLY A 296 6.93 13.27 -17.62
C GLY A 296 7.47 11.93 -17.09
N LEU A 297 7.24 11.59 -15.82
CA LEU A 297 7.72 10.32 -15.25
C LEU A 297 6.97 9.09 -15.81
N GLU A 298 5.69 9.24 -16.16
CA GLU A 298 4.91 8.17 -16.80
C GLU A 298 5.56 7.71 -18.11
N GLU A 299 5.86 8.66 -18.99
CA GLU A 299 6.52 8.39 -20.29
C GLU A 299 7.94 7.83 -20.09
N ARG A 300 8.72 8.45 -19.19
CA ARG A 300 10.11 8.06 -18.94
C ARG A 300 10.26 6.60 -18.48
N PHE A 301 9.31 6.10 -17.69
CA PHE A 301 9.38 4.77 -17.09
C PHE A 301 8.35 3.79 -17.65
N GLY A 302 7.54 4.20 -18.64
CA GLY A 302 6.51 3.34 -19.24
C GLY A 302 5.47 2.87 -18.23
N LEU A 303 5.04 3.76 -17.34
CA LEU A 303 4.04 3.50 -16.30
C LEU A 303 2.86 4.44 -16.42
N SER A 304 1.71 4.02 -15.89
CA SER A 304 0.53 4.86 -15.79
C SER A 304 0.21 5.16 -14.33
N PHE A 305 -0.04 6.43 -14.04
CA PHE A 305 -0.47 6.93 -12.75
C PHE A 305 -1.97 7.06 -12.78
N GLU A 306 -2.66 6.35 -11.89
CA GLU A 306 -4.12 6.41 -11.80
C GLU A 306 -4.58 6.40 -10.35
N SER A 307 -5.60 7.20 -10.05
CA SER A 307 -6.29 7.24 -8.78
C SER A 307 -7.77 7.48 -9.00
N MET A 308 -8.62 6.49 -8.69
CA MET A 308 -10.07 6.57 -8.82
C MET A 308 -10.52 7.05 -10.23
N GLY A 309 -9.96 6.45 -11.29
CA GLY A 309 -10.27 6.81 -12.68
C GLY A 309 -9.70 8.14 -13.17
N ARG A 310 -8.79 8.77 -12.41
CA ARG A 310 -8.11 10.01 -12.79
C ARG A 310 -6.62 9.75 -12.95
N GLY A 311 -6.07 10.16 -14.09
CA GLY A 311 -4.64 10.17 -14.34
C GLY A 311 -3.97 11.51 -14.01
N TYR A 312 -2.65 11.59 -14.22
CA TYR A 312 -1.82 12.75 -13.91
C TYR A 312 -2.39 14.07 -14.44
N GLU A 313 -2.71 14.13 -15.73
CA GLU A 313 -3.22 15.34 -16.40
C GLU A 313 -4.48 15.94 -15.76
N ARG A 314 -5.28 15.13 -15.07
CA ARG A 314 -6.50 15.60 -14.41
C ARG A 314 -6.28 16.11 -13.00
N ASP A 315 -5.25 15.64 -12.30
CA ASP A 315 -4.98 16.00 -10.90
C ASP A 315 -3.46 15.98 -10.61
N PRO A 316 -2.65 16.85 -11.24
CA PRO A 316 -1.18 16.76 -11.14
C PRO A 316 -0.68 16.82 -9.70
N VAL A 317 -1.25 17.73 -8.90
CA VAL A 317 -0.85 17.96 -7.50
C VAL A 317 -0.95 16.69 -6.63
N PHE A 318 -1.88 15.78 -6.96
CA PHE A 318 -2.06 14.53 -6.25
C PHE A 318 -0.84 13.62 -6.41
N PHE A 319 -0.34 13.49 -7.63
CA PHE A 319 0.82 12.64 -7.94
C PHE A 319 2.14 13.35 -7.65
N ASP A 320 2.20 14.66 -7.85
CA ASP A 320 3.33 15.51 -7.48
C ASP A 320 3.63 15.41 -5.98
N ALA A 321 2.62 15.29 -5.12
CA ALA A 321 2.82 15.14 -3.68
C ALA A 321 3.67 13.92 -3.31
N ALA A 322 3.54 12.81 -4.06
CA ALA A 322 4.33 11.61 -3.86
C ALA A 322 5.78 11.78 -4.34
N ALA A 323 5.96 12.37 -5.52
CA ALA A 323 7.28 12.68 -6.06
C ALA A 323 8.04 13.69 -5.19
N ALA A 324 7.35 14.73 -4.72
CA ALA A 324 7.85 15.73 -3.80
C ALA A 324 8.30 15.12 -2.46
N ALA A 325 7.54 14.16 -1.92
CA ALA A 325 7.93 13.48 -0.68
C ALA A 325 9.23 12.70 -0.83
N VAL A 326 9.42 12.03 -1.97
CA VAL A 326 10.68 11.33 -2.26
C VAL A 326 11.82 12.34 -2.43
N ALA A 327 11.65 13.38 -3.24
CA ALA A 327 12.67 14.42 -3.40
C ALA A 327 13.11 15.02 -2.05
N LEU A 328 12.14 15.35 -1.19
CA LEU A 328 12.40 15.90 0.13
C LEU A 328 13.13 14.92 1.07
N ALA A 329 12.78 13.63 1.01
CA ALA A 329 13.45 12.58 1.78
C ALA A 329 14.90 12.39 1.32
N LEU A 330 15.18 12.58 0.04
CA LEU A 330 16.51 12.50 -0.57
C LEU A 330 17.35 13.78 -0.41
N GLY A 331 16.79 14.84 0.17
CA GLY A 331 17.45 16.14 0.37
C GLY A 331 17.36 17.10 -0.82
N GLU A 332 16.58 16.78 -1.84
CA GLU A 332 16.39 17.59 -3.05
C GLU A 332 15.26 18.61 -2.83
N VAL A 333 15.60 19.79 -2.33
CA VAL A 333 14.65 20.88 -2.06
C VAL A 333 14.84 22.11 -2.94
N ASP A 334 16.01 22.24 -3.56
CA ASP A 334 16.35 23.31 -4.50
C ASP A 334 16.32 22.72 -5.92
N GLY A 335 15.54 23.34 -6.80
CA GLY A 335 15.38 22.90 -8.19
C GLY A 335 16.51 23.33 -9.11
#